data_AF-A0A958LM20-F1
#
_entry.id   AF-A0A958LM20-F1
#
_cell.length_a   1.000
_cell.length_b   1.000
_cell.length_c   1.000
_cell.angle_alpha   90.00
_cell.angle_beta   90.00
_cell.angle_gamma   90.00
#
_symmetry.space_group_name_H-M   'P 1'
#
loop_
_entity.id
_entity.type
_entity.pdbx_description
1 polymer ?
#
loop_
_entity_poly.entity_id
_entity_poly.type
_entity_poly.pdbx_seq_one_letter_code
_entity_poly.pdbx_strand_id
1 'polypeptide(L)'
;MKDQIQILKGRDLSVAEKIIKPESTYEVGKLYFERGDFRVAIDKITKAAAVFYTEKNFEAYLKCQNVLLRMYAEMEESEKIQSIKETLQDLVLNKNVELNSKTYYTLALCASYKGQHKVALEYLEKSLALALSADAKEDICYAIHGLAIVYHFLGRYEDALKEIYNLQVFFQVLDLPELRLSSQVLNGHILLKMGKYEQALDVFWQCYDILKEQKNLYMYVSLLFAMGITYADSGEVDLGRMYLTLAKRSVDPANLRYLARSIDDRLKRLGAMEDSEYDIVFDSSTNTVMEKKKGKVDFKNQFILLDMLRLFLKNPGEVYTKEALVERVWKQEYDPAVHDNKIYVTIKRLRKMIEPDYDKPKYIYRAKNGYYLNKNARVLFDNHNNA
;
A
#
# COMPACT_ATOMS: atom_id res chain seq x y z
N MET A 1 -40.48 -8.04 -43.20
CA MET A 1 -39.35 -7.27 -43.77
C MET A 1 -39.99 -6.10 -44.54
N LYS A 2 -39.74 -4.85 -44.09
CA LYS A 2 -40.02 -3.54 -44.72
C LYS A 2 -41.16 -2.61 -44.26
N ASP A 3 -42.18 -3.00 -43.49
CA ASP A 3 -43.32 -2.08 -43.23
C ASP A 3 -43.54 -1.59 -41.77
N GLN A 4 -42.49 -1.55 -40.93
CA GLN A 4 -42.56 -0.82 -39.64
C GLN A 4 -41.40 0.14 -39.40
N ILE A 5 -40.58 0.41 -40.42
CA ILE A 5 -39.47 1.38 -40.34
C ILE A 5 -39.82 2.62 -41.18
N GLN A 6 -40.97 3.24 -40.92
CA GLN A 6 -41.25 4.57 -41.51
C GLN A 6 -42.29 5.42 -40.75
N ILE A 7 -42.42 5.25 -39.44
CA ILE A 7 -43.21 6.18 -38.58
C ILE A 7 -42.42 6.56 -37.31
N LEU A 8 -41.13 6.87 -37.48
CA LEU A 8 -40.29 7.47 -36.41
C LEU A 8 -39.37 8.57 -36.96
N LYS A 9 -39.82 9.31 -37.98
CA LYS A 9 -39.20 10.58 -38.40
C LYS A 9 -40.17 11.70 -38.07
N GLY A 10 -39.99 12.35 -36.92
CA GLY A 10 -40.71 13.59 -36.61
C GLY A 10 -41.51 13.65 -35.30
N ARG A 11 -41.17 12.85 -34.28
CA ARG A 11 -41.67 13.09 -32.91
C ARG A 11 -40.50 13.25 -31.94
N ASP A 12 -40.25 14.51 -31.60
CA ASP A 12 -39.59 14.99 -30.39
C ASP A 12 -38.35 14.23 -29.89
N LEU A 13 -37.21 14.53 -30.53
CA LEU A 13 -35.90 14.34 -29.92
C LEU A 13 -35.69 15.23 -28.68
N SER A 14 -36.55 16.23 -28.44
CA SER A 14 -36.57 17.06 -27.22
C SER A 14 -37.32 16.43 -26.04
N VAL A 15 -38.11 15.37 -26.27
CA VAL A 15 -38.85 14.65 -25.22
C VAL A 15 -38.21 13.28 -24.95
N ALA A 16 -37.17 12.91 -25.69
CA ALA A 16 -36.36 11.72 -25.44
C ALA A 16 -35.20 11.96 -24.45
N GLU A 17 -34.95 13.21 -24.01
CA GLU A 17 -34.30 13.53 -22.72
C GLU A 17 -35.24 13.22 -21.53
N LYS A 18 -35.98 12.10 -21.65
CA LYS A 18 -36.94 11.57 -20.70
C LYS A 18 -36.20 11.14 -19.44
N ILE A 19 -36.24 11.98 -18.41
CA ILE A 19 -36.14 11.66 -16.98
C ILE A 19 -35.14 10.52 -16.71
N ILE A 20 -33.84 10.82 -16.70
CA ILE A 20 -32.90 9.89 -16.11
C ILE A 20 -33.25 9.86 -14.62
N LYS A 21 -33.91 8.78 -14.17
CA LYS A 21 -34.29 8.60 -12.77
C LYS A 21 -33.03 8.75 -11.89
N PRO A 22 -33.10 9.52 -10.78
CA PRO A 22 -31.94 9.75 -9.93
C PRO A 22 -31.38 8.42 -9.37
N GLU A 23 -32.23 7.43 -9.11
CA GLU A 23 -31.83 6.08 -8.70
C GLU A 23 -31.00 5.39 -9.79
N SER A 24 -31.45 5.44 -11.05
CA SER A 24 -30.70 4.85 -12.15
C SER A 24 -29.35 5.54 -12.35
N THR A 25 -29.29 6.85 -12.17
CA THR A 25 -28.04 7.61 -12.26
C THR A 25 -27.08 7.23 -11.14
N TYR A 26 -27.61 7.05 -9.93
CA TYR A 26 -26.85 6.60 -8.77
C TYR A 26 -26.28 5.19 -8.97
N GLU A 27 -27.09 4.23 -9.45
CA GLU A 27 -26.62 2.86 -9.71
C GLU A 27 -25.53 2.82 -10.79
N VAL A 28 -25.67 3.59 -11.86
CA VAL A 28 -24.62 3.74 -12.88
C VAL A 28 -23.35 4.34 -12.26
N GLY A 29 -23.48 5.35 -11.40
CA GLY A 29 -22.37 5.91 -10.65
C GLY A 29 -21.67 4.89 -9.76
N LYS A 30 -22.42 4.02 -9.07
CA LYS A 30 -21.88 2.94 -8.24
C LYS A 30 -21.07 1.93 -9.07
N LEU A 31 -21.53 1.57 -10.26
CA LEU A 31 -20.79 0.68 -11.16
C LEU A 31 -19.46 1.29 -11.63
N TYR A 32 -19.43 2.58 -11.95
CA TYR A 32 -18.16 3.27 -12.25
C TYR A 32 -17.24 3.34 -11.03
N PHE A 33 -17.82 3.52 -9.85
CA PHE A 33 -17.07 3.50 -8.60
C PHE A 33 -16.41 2.12 -8.35
N GLU A 34 -17.14 1.01 -8.53
CA GLU A 34 -16.60 -0.36 -8.42
C GLU A 34 -15.49 -0.66 -9.43
N ARG A 35 -15.54 -0.02 -10.60
CA ARG A 35 -14.49 -0.10 -11.64
C ARG A 35 -13.26 0.75 -11.34
N GLY A 36 -13.32 1.66 -10.37
CA GLY A 36 -12.25 2.63 -10.08
C GLY A 36 -12.29 3.90 -10.95
N ASP A 37 -13.33 4.09 -11.77
CA ASP A 37 -13.50 5.26 -12.64
C ASP A 37 -14.12 6.45 -11.87
N PHE A 38 -13.44 6.90 -10.80
CA PHE A 38 -14.01 7.83 -9.81
C PHE A 38 -14.46 9.17 -10.39
N ARG A 39 -13.75 9.75 -11.34
CA ARG A 39 -14.18 11.02 -11.97
C ARG A 39 -15.56 10.90 -12.62
N VAL A 40 -15.81 9.80 -13.33
CA VAL A 40 -17.12 9.54 -13.96
C VAL A 40 -18.16 9.22 -12.89
N ALA A 41 -17.80 8.41 -11.89
CA ALA A 41 -18.68 8.09 -10.77
C ALA A 41 -19.12 9.35 -10.00
N ILE A 42 -18.18 10.26 -9.69
CA ILE A 42 -18.43 11.54 -9.01
C ILE A 42 -19.41 12.39 -9.80
N ASP A 43 -19.23 12.53 -11.12
CA ASP A 43 -20.16 13.29 -11.97
C ASP A 43 -21.59 12.73 -11.88
N LYS A 44 -21.75 11.41 -12.00
CA LYS A 44 -23.06 10.75 -11.95
C LYS A 44 -23.69 10.85 -10.56
N ILE A 45 -22.94 10.54 -9.52
CA ILE A 45 -23.44 10.55 -8.13
C ILE A 45 -23.77 11.97 -7.68
N THR A 46 -23.00 12.98 -8.08
CA THR A 46 -23.29 14.39 -7.75
C THR A 46 -24.60 14.85 -8.42
N LYS A 47 -24.84 14.45 -9.67
CA LYS A 47 -26.11 14.73 -10.37
C LYS A 47 -27.29 14.07 -9.68
N ALA A 48 -27.17 12.79 -9.30
CA ALA A 48 -28.20 12.09 -8.55
C ALA A 48 -28.47 12.75 -7.18
N ALA A 49 -27.39 13.10 -6.45
CA ALA A 49 -27.49 13.76 -5.15
C ALA A 49 -28.22 15.10 -5.23
N ALA A 50 -27.95 15.92 -6.26
CA ALA A 50 -28.63 17.19 -6.45
C ALA A 50 -30.16 16.99 -6.59
N VAL A 51 -30.59 16.02 -7.38
CA VAL A 51 -32.02 15.69 -7.55
C VAL A 51 -32.63 15.22 -6.24
N PHE A 52 -32.03 14.24 -5.55
CA PHE A 52 -32.53 13.76 -4.26
C PHE A 52 -32.63 14.85 -3.20
N TYR A 53 -31.70 15.81 -3.21
CA TYR A 53 -31.76 16.96 -2.31
C TYR A 53 -32.96 17.86 -2.62
N THR A 54 -33.21 18.16 -3.90
CA THR A 54 -34.37 18.97 -4.30
C THR A 54 -35.71 18.29 -4.00
N GLU A 55 -35.75 16.97 -4.11
CA GLU A 55 -36.92 16.14 -3.77
C GLU A 55 -37.09 15.93 -2.25
N LYS A 56 -36.16 16.42 -1.43
CA LYS A 56 -36.09 16.18 0.02
C LYS A 56 -35.99 14.70 0.40
N ASN A 57 -35.53 13.86 -0.52
CA ASN A 57 -35.22 12.46 -0.26
C ASN A 57 -33.84 12.36 0.41
N PHE A 58 -33.77 12.72 1.69
CA PHE A 58 -32.51 12.79 2.42
C PHE A 58 -31.86 11.42 2.62
N GLU A 59 -32.63 10.33 2.69
CA GLU A 59 -32.07 8.98 2.80
C GLU A 59 -31.21 8.62 1.56
N ALA A 60 -31.76 8.83 0.35
CA ALA A 60 -31.03 8.59 -0.89
C ALA A 60 -29.89 9.59 -1.08
N TYR A 61 -30.07 10.84 -0.65
CA TYR A 61 -29.00 11.84 -0.62
C TYR A 61 -27.81 11.39 0.24
N LEU A 62 -28.05 10.87 1.45
CA LEU A 62 -27.00 10.37 2.34
C LEU A 62 -26.25 9.18 1.70
N LYS A 63 -26.95 8.28 1.01
CA LYS A 63 -26.30 7.19 0.24
C LYS A 63 -25.32 7.76 -0.79
N CYS A 64 -25.71 8.81 -1.53
CA CYS A 64 -24.82 9.49 -2.46
C CYS A 64 -23.61 10.12 -1.76
N GLN A 65 -23.84 10.83 -0.64
CA GLN A 65 -22.75 11.46 0.13
C GLN A 65 -21.74 10.43 0.63
N ASN A 66 -22.19 9.25 1.04
CA ASN A 66 -21.29 8.20 1.53
C ASN A 66 -20.34 7.70 0.43
N VAL A 67 -20.84 7.50 -0.79
CA VAL A 67 -19.98 7.07 -1.91
C VAL A 67 -19.03 8.20 -2.31
N LEU A 68 -19.50 9.47 -2.34
CA LEU A 68 -18.66 10.64 -2.62
C LEU A 68 -17.54 10.80 -1.60
N LEU A 69 -17.84 10.70 -0.31
CA LEU A 69 -16.85 10.78 0.77
C LEU A 69 -15.76 9.71 0.62
N ARG A 70 -16.14 8.48 0.24
CA ARG A 70 -15.19 7.38 0.03
C ARG A 70 -14.27 7.63 -1.15
N MET A 71 -14.80 8.14 -2.26
CA MET A 71 -13.99 8.52 -3.44
C MET A 71 -13.06 9.69 -3.14
N TYR A 72 -13.56 10.75 -2.51
CA TYR A 72 -12.75 11.91 -2.17
C TYR A 72 -11.65 11.59 -1.15
N ALA A 73 -11.88 10.62 -0.24
CA ALA A 73 -10.84 10.12 0.65
C ALA A 73 -9.69 9.48 -0.13
N GLU A 74 -9.99 8.61 -1.10
CA GLU A 74 -8.99 7.92 -1.92
C GLU A 74 -8.28 8.86 -2.91
N MET A 75 -8.97 9.89 -3.41
CA MET A 75 -8.40 10.96 -4.25
C MET A 75 -7.63 12.02 -3.45
N GLU A 76 -7.63 11.94 -2.12
CA GLU A 76 -7.03 12.92 -1.19
C GLU A 76 -7.62 14.35 -1.31
N GLU A 77 -8.89 14.47 -1.72
CA GLU A 77 -9.61 15.74 -1.93
C GLU A 77 -10.19 16.29 -0.60
N SER A 78 -9.29 16.75 0.28
CA SER A 78 -9.64 17.16 1.66
C SER A 78 -10.66 18.29 1.75
N GLU A 79 -10.67 19.22 0.79
CA GLU A 79 -11.62 20.34 0.73
C GLU A 79 -13.04 19.85 0.43
N LYS A 80 -13.19 18.89 -0.50
CA LYS A 80 -14.49 18.30 -0.85
C LYS A 80 -15.07 17.50 0.32
N ILE A 81 -14.23 16.75 1.03
CA ILE A 81 -14.66 16.05 2.25
C ILE A 81 -15.18 17.04 3.29
N GLN A 82 -14.48 18.17 3.48
CA GLN A 82 -14.88 19.19 4.43
C GLN A 82 -16.21 19.86 4.05
N SER A 83 -16.39 20.20 2.77
CA SER A 83 -17.65 20.75 2.26
C SER A 83 -18.85 19.80 2.45
N ILE A 84 -18.66 18.49 2.24
CA ILE A 84 -19.71 17.50 2.53
C ILE A 84 -20.01 17.46 4.03
N LYS A 85 -18.99 17.46 4.90
CA LYS A 85 -19.18 17.46 6.35
C LYS A 85 -19.99 18.66 6.83
N GLU A 86 -19.69 19.85 6.32
CA GLU A 86 -20.45 21.08 6.62
C GLU A 86 -21.89 20.97 6.15
N THR A 87 -22.12 20.43 4.96
CA THR A 87 -23.48 20.20 4.44
C THR A 87 -24.26 19.19 5.29
N LEU A 88 -23.61 18.11 5.74
CA LEU A 88 -24.23 17.15 6.64
C LEU A 88 -24.55 17.76 8.01
N GLN A 89 -23.68 18.63 8.52
CA GLN A 89 -23.93 19.36 9.76
C GLN A 89 -25.11 20.34 9.63
N ASP A 90 -25.21 21.06 8.52
CA ASP A 90 -26.36 21.92 8.21
C ASP A 90 -27.67 21.11 8.16
N LEU A 91 -27.66 19.94 7.51
CA LEU A 91 -28.84 19.05 7.47
C LEU A 91 -29.30 18.62 8.87
N VAL A 92 -28.35 18.31 9.76
CA VAL A 92 -28.66 17.93 11.14
C VAL A 92 -29.22 19.12 11.93
N LEU A 93 -28.58 20.29 11.86
CA LEU A 93 -28.93 21.45 12.68
C LEU A 93 -30.17 22.22 12.19
N ASN A 94 -30.27 22.42 10.88
CA ASN A 94 -31.26 23.33 10.29
C ASN A 94 -32.45 22.58 9.65
N LYS A 95 -32.28 21.30 9.28
CA LYS A 95 -33.34 20.50 8.66
C LYS A 95 -33.79 19.31 9.51
N ASN A 96 -33.26 19.15 10.72
CA ASN A 96 -33.56 18.05 11.65
C ASN A 96 -33.46 16.65 10.99
N VAL A 97 -32.48 16.47 10.08
CA VAL A 97 -32.23 15.18 9.44
C VAL A 97 -31.27 14.37 10.31
N GLU A 98 -31.69 13.18 10.71
CA GLU A 98 -30.81 12.24 11.41
C GLU A 98 -29.88 11.52 10.44
N LEU A 99 -28.60 11.46 10.78
CA LEU A 99 -27.61 10.70 10.00
C LEU A 99 -27.73 9.21 10.35
N ASN A 100 -27.72 8.36 9.33
CA ASN A 100 -27.74 6.90 9.53
C ASN A 100 -26.35 6.34 9.92
N SER A 101 -26.36 5.11 10.41
CA SER A 101 -25.20 4.25 10.70
C SER A 101 -24.13 4.33 9.59
N LYS A 102 -24.47 4.04 8.33
CA LYS A 102 -23.55 4.05 7.18
C LYS A 102 -22.86 5.41 6.99
N THR A 103 -23.54 6.50 7.30
CA THR A 103 -22.98 7.86 7.21
C THR A 103 -21.92 8.07 8.28
N TYR A 104 -22.20 7.71 9.53
CA TYR A 104 -21.21 7.76 10.61
C TYR A 104 -20.01 6.85 10.34
N TYR A 105 -20.25 5.63 9.86
CA TYR A 105 -19.19 4.73 9.40
C TYR A 105 -18.29 5.37 8.34
N THR A 106 -18.88 6.00 7.32
CA THR A 106 -18.10 6.64 6.24
C THR A 106 -17.31 7.84 6.75
N LEU A 107 -17.91 8.67 7.62
CA LEU A 107 -17.22 9.79 8.28
C LEU A 107 -16.04 9.30 9.13
N ALA A 108 -16.17 8.15 9.79
CA ALA A 108 -15.09 7.52 10.55
C ALA A 108 -13.95 7.08 9.64
N LEU A 109 -14.24 6.46 8.49
CA LEU A 109 -13.20 6.11 7.52
C LEU A 109 -12.43 7.37 7.08
N CYS A 110 -13.12 8.43 6.68
CA CYS A 110 -12.48 9.69 6.30
C CYS A 110 -11.62 10.28 7.44
N ALA A 111 -12.08 10.19 8.69
CA ALA A 111 -11.31 10.62 9.85
C ALA A 111 -10.05 9.75 10.05
N SER A 112 -10.15 8.43 9.84
CA SER A 112 -9.04 7.50 9.92
C SER A 112 -7.96 7.78 8.86
N TYR A 113 -8.35 8.06 7.61
CA TYR A 113 -7.42 8.48 6.55
C TYR A 113 -6.67 9.79 6.89
N LYS A 114 -7.29 10.69 7.66
CA LYS A 114 -6.64 11.92 8.16
C LYS A 114 -5.81 11.71 9.44
N GLY A 115 -5.69 10.48 9.95
CA GLY A 115 -5.01 10.17 11.21
C GLY A 115 -5.79 10.55 12.48
N GLN A 116 -7.05 10.96 12.36
CA GLN A 116 -7.90 11.37 13.47
C GLN A 116 -8.60 10.16 14.13
N HIS A 117 -7.81 9.21 14.61
CA HIS A 117 -8.31 7.90 15.06
C HIS A 117 -9.27 7.96 16.25
N LYS A 118 -9.12 8.92 17.18
CA LYS A 118 -10.05 9.11 18.29
C LYS A 118 -11.45 9.53 17.80
N VAL A 119 -11.51 10.51 16.91
CA VAL A 119 -12.76 10.96 16.29
C VAL A 119 -13.39 9.84 15.46
N ALA A 120 -12.57 9.03 14.78
CA ALA A 120 -13.05 7.86 14.05
C ALA A 120 -13.72 6.84 14.98
N LEU A 121 -13.15 6.57 16.17
CA LEU A 121 -13.78 5.70 17.17
C LEU A 121 -15.14 6.24 17.63
N GLU A 122 -15.23 7.53 17.97
CA GLU A 122 -16.50 8.15 18.39
C GLU A 122 -17.59 8.02 17.31
N TYR A 123 -17.23 8.20 16.04
CA TYR A 123 -18.16 7.99 14.93
C TYR A 123 -18.55 6.53 14.77
N LEU A 124 -17.63 5.58 14.95
CA LEU A 124 -17.94 4.15 14.85
C LEU A 124 -18.80 3.64 16.00
N GLU A 125 -18.57 4.13 17.22
CA GLU A 125 -19.41 3.84 18.38
C GLU A 125 -20.84 4.33 18.15
N LYS A 126 -21.01 5.55 17.61
CA LYS A 126 -22.32 6.06 17.20
C LYS A 126 -22.94 5.22 16.08
N SER A 127 -22.16 4.87 15.05
CA SER A 127 -22.59 4.02 13.95
C SER A 127 -23.10 2.67 14.45
N LEU A 128 -22.38 2.04 15.37
CA LEU A 128 -22.72 0.74 15.94
C LEU A 128 -23.97 0.82 16.81
N ALA A 129 -24.07 1.85 17.65
CA ALA A 129 -25.25 2.09 18.49
C ALA A 129 -26.54 2.25 17.66
N LEU A 130 -26.47 3.03 16.57
CA LEU A 130 -27.58 3.20 15.63
C LEU A 130 -27.92 1.91 14.87
N ALA A 131 -26.90 1.16 14.45
CA ALA A 131 -27.13 -0.11 13.76
C ALA A 131 -27.77 -1.16 14.67
N LEU A 132 -27.38 -1.20 15.95
CA LEU A 132 -27.97 -2.07 16.96
C LEU A 132 -29.41 -1.67 17.30
N SER A 133 -29.70 -0.38 17.47
CA SER A 133 -31.05 0.08 17.78
C SER A 133 -32.03 -0.18 16.63
N ALA A 134 -31.55 -0.17 15.38
CA ALA A 134 -32.33 -0.46 14.19
C ALA A 134 -32.38 -1.96 13.80
N ASP A 135 -31.72 -2.85 14.55
CA ASP A 135 -31.47 -4.27 14.18
C ASP A 135 -30.93 -4.44 12.74
N ALA A 136 -30.13 -3.47 12.29
CA ALA A 136 -29.59 -3.41 10.94
C ALA A 136 -28.30 -4.25 10.86
N LYS A 137 -28.46 -5.57 10.70
CA LYS A 137 -27.35 -6.56 10.76
C LYS A 137 -26.20 -6.26 9.80
N GLU A 138 -26.48 -5.78 8.59
CA GLU A 138 -25.43 -5.36 7.64
C GLU A 138 -24.62 -4.17 8.18
N ASP A 139 -25.29 -3.18 8.75
CA ASP A 139 -24.66 -1.96 9.27
C ASP A 139 -23.83 -2.24 10.51
N ILE A 140 -24.25 -3.21 11.33
CA ILE A 140 -23.46 -3.73 12.45
C ILE A 140 -22.12 -4.26 11.91
N CYS A 141 -22.14 -5.05 10.82
CA CYS A 141 -20.92 -5.58 10.22
C CYS A 141 -20.00 -4.46 9.70
N TYR A 142 -20.55 -3.43 9.04
CA TYR A 142 -19.76 -2.28 8.59
C TYR A 142 -19.12 -1.53 9.77
N ALA A 143 -19.86 -1.29 10.85
CA ALA A 143 -19.36 -0.62 12.04
C ALA A 143 -18.23 -1.43 12.72
N ILE A 144 -18.42 -2.73 12.90
CA ILE A 144 -17.40 -3.64 13.47
C ILE A 144 -16.14 -3.64 12.59
N HIS A 145 -16.30 -3.74 11.26
CA HIS A 145 -15.17 -3.67 10.34
C HIS A 145 -14.43 -2.32 10.42
N GLY A 146 -15.16 -1.21 10.57
CA GLY A 146 -14.56 0.10 10.81
C GLY A 146 -13.77 0.15 12.11
N LEU A 147 -14.27 -0.44 13.20
CA LEU A 147 -13.56 -0.54 14.48
C LEU A 147 -12.25 -1.33 14.32
N ALA A 148 -12.30 -2.46 13.61
CA ALA A 148 -11.11 -3.26 13.31
C ALA A 148 -10.04 -2.45 12.56
N ILE A 149 -10.45 -1.64 11.56
CA ILE A 149 -9.54 -0.74 10.82
C ILE A 149 -8.87 0.25 11.76
N VAL A 150 -9.64 0.89 12.65
CA VAL A 150 -9.09 1.90 13.55
C VAL A 150 -8.18 1.26 14.61
N TYR A 151 -8.53 0.10 15.14
CA TYR A 151 -7.65 -0.66 16.04
C TYR A 151 -6.34 -1.07 15.36
N HIS A 152 -6.37 -1.45 14.09
CA HIS A 152 -5.16 -1.70 13.31
C HIS A 152 -4.25 -0.45 13.24
N PHE A 153 -4.80 0.72 12.92
CA PHE A 153 -4.02 1.96 12.87
C PHE A 153 -3.48 2.40 14.23
N LEU A 154 -4.19 2.09 15.32
CA LEU A 154 -3.75 2.34 16.69
C LEU A 154 -2.72 1.31 17.19
N GLY A 155 -2.39 0.29 16.41
CA GLY A 155 -1.49 -0.80 16.82
C GLY A 155 -2.09 -1.79 17.82
N ARG A 156 -3.42 -1.73 18.05
CA ARG A 156 -4.16 -2.64 18.93
C ARG A 156 -4.57 -3.89 18.13
N TYR A 157 -3.57 -4.68 17.72
CA TYR A 157 -3.77 -5.79 16.79
C TYR A 157 -4.67 -6.90 17.34
N GLU A 158 -4.56 -7.21 18.63
CA GLU A 158 -5.38 -8.23 19.29
C GLU A 158 -6.86 -7.84 19.29
N ASP A 159 -7.16 -6.56 19.53
CA ASP A 159 -8.55 -6.07 19.50
C ASP A 159 -9.09 -6.02 18.08
N ALA A 160 -8.27 -5.63 17.10
CA ALA A 160 -8.63 -5.70 15.68
C ALA A 160 -8.97 -7.14 15.24
N LEU A 161 -8.17 -8.13 15.68
CA LEU A 161 -8.41 -9.55 15.38
C LEU A 161 -9.69 -10.08 16.04
N LYS A 162 -10.03 -9.63 17.26
CA LYS A 162 -11.32 -9.97 17.89
C LYS A 162 -12.50 -9.47 17.04
N GLU A 163 -12.44 -8.23 16.54
CA GLU A 163 -13.51 -7.70 15.69
C GLU A 163 -13.60 -8.44 14.35
N ILE A 164 -12.47 -8.84 13.76
CA ILE A 164 -12.46 -9.69 12.56
C ILE A 164 -13.09 -11.05 12.83
N TYR A 165 -12.83 -11.66 14.00
CA TYR A 165 -13.47 -12.91 14.40
C TYR A 165 -14.99 -12.72 14.58
N ASN A 166 -15.43 -11.62 15.19
CA ASN A 166 -16.85 -11.30 15.30
C ASN A 166 -17.52 -11.24 13.92
N LEU A 167 -16.88 -10.60 12.93
CA LEU A 167 -17.37 -10.55 11.56
C LEU A 167 -17.49 -11.93 10.91
N GLN A 168 -16.54 -12.84 11.18
CA GLN A 168 -16.59 -14.21 10.63
C GLN A 168 -17.85 -14.97 11.06
N VAL A 169 -18.33 -14.74 12.29
CA VAL A 169 -19.60 -15.31 12.78
C VAL A 169 -20.79 -14.76 11.98
N PHE A 170 -20.82 -13.44 11.73
CA PHE A 170 -21.86 -12.83 10.89
C PHE A 170 -21.86 -13.39 9.46
N PHE A 171 -20.69 -13.62 8.85
CA PHE A 171 -20.58 -14.17 7.49
C PHE A 171 -21.01 -15.63 7.35
N GLN A 172 -21.37 -16.32 8.45
CA GLN A 172 -22.00 -17.65 8.39
C GLN A 172 -23.50 -17.56 8.03
N VAL A 173 -24.12 -16.41 8.31
CA VAL A 173 -25.57 -16.20 8.13
C VAL A 173 -25.90 -15.02 7.22
N LEU A 174 -24.95 -14.12 6.96
CA LEU A 174 -25.09 -12.99 6.05
C LEU A 174 -24.18 -13.15 4.83
N ASP A 175 -24.73 -12.91 3.64
CA ASP A 175 -23.98 -12.88 2.40
C ASP A 175 -23.50 -11.46 2.09
N LEU A 176 -22.27 -11.15 2.52
CA LEU A 176 -21.62 -9.85 2.35
C LEU A 176 -20.21 -10.05 1.74
N PRO A 177 -20.09 -10.45 0.47
CA PRO A 177 -18.83 -10.92 -0.11
C PRO A 177 -17.75 -9.83 -0.14
N GLU A 178 -18.12 -8.59 -0.46
CA GLU A 178 -17.19 -7.45 -0.50
C GLU A 178 -16.61 -7.13 0.89
N LEU A 179 -17.47 -7.12 1.90
CA LEU A 179 -17.07 -6.84 3.28
C LEU A 179 -16.24 -7.99 3.86
N ARG A 180 -16.61 -9.24 3.53
CA ARG A 180 -15.84 -10.43 3.88
C ARG A 180 -14.42 -10.35 3.34
N LEU A 181 -14.29 -10.07 2.04
CA LEU A 181 -12.99 -9.91 1.40
C LEU A 181 -12.19 -8.76 2.03
N SER A 182 -12.81 -7.60 2.25
CA SER A 182 -12.16 -6.46 2.92
C SER A 182 -11.64 -6.82 4.31
N SER A 183 -12.43 -7.54 5.10
CA SER A 183 -12.01 -7.98 6.45
C SER A 183 -10.84 -8.96 6.43
N GLN A 184 -10.75 -9.83 5.41
CA GLN A 184 -9.63 -10.75 5.24
C GLN A 184 -8.36 -10.02 4.79
N VAL A 185 -8.47 -9.05 3.88
CA VAL A 185 -7.33 -8.19 3.50
C VAL A 185 -6.80 -7.44 4.73
N LEU A 186 -7.70 -6.89 5.57
CA LEU A 186 -7.31 -6.27 6.83
C LEU A 186 -6.61 -7.26 7.78
N ASN A 187 -7.10 -8.50 7.89
CA ASN A 187 -6.44 -9.57 8.66
C ASN A 187 -5.00 -9.78 8.18
N GLY A 188 -4.78 -9.91 6.86
CA GLY A 188 -3.44 -10.03 6.29
C GLY A 188 -2.54 -8.84 6.62
N HIS A 189 -3.08 -7.61 6.59
CA HIS A 189 -2.33 -6.42 7.01
C HIS A 189 -1.96 -6.43 8.49
N ILE A 190 -2.84 -6.90 9.37
CA ILE A 190 -2.55 -7.05 10.80
C ILE A 190 -1.45 -8.10 11.01
N LEU A 191 -1.57 -9.27 10.38
CA LEU A 191 -0.56 -10.34 10.45
C LEU A 191 0.81 -9.86 9.97
N LEU A 192 0.85 -9.09 8.88
CA LEU A 192 2.06 -8.43 8.40
C LEU A 192 2.68 -7.53 9.48
N LYS A 193 1.89 -6.67 10.14
CA LYS A 193 2.39 -5.79 11.21
C LYS A 193 2.88 -6.55 12.44
N MET A 194 2.35 -7.76 12.68
CA MET A 194 2.83 -8.67 13.71
C MET A 194 4.08 -9.47 13.29
N GLY A 195 4.60 -9.28 12.08
CA GLY A 195 5.76 -10.01 11.55
C GLY A 195 5.45 -11.45 11.11
N LYS A 196 4.17 -11.82 11.01
CA LYS A 196 3.71 -13.16 10.61
C LYS A 196 3.54 -13.22 9.08
N TYR A 197 4.66 -13.13 8.35
CA TYR A 197 4.65 -12.96 6.89
C TYR A 197 3.99 -14.11 6.12
N GLU A 198 4.30 -15.36 6.48
CA GLU A 198 3.74 -16.56 5.82
C GLU A 198 2.21 -16.61 5.97
N GLN A 199 1.71 -16.45 7.20
CA GLN A 199 0.26 -16.40 7.46
C GLN A 199 -0.43 -15.25 6.74
N ALA A 200 0.23 -14.08 6.64
CA ALA A 200 -0.30 -12.95 5.89
C ALA A 200 -0.42 -13.29 4.38
N LEU A 201 0.60 -13.92 3.81
CA LEU A 201 0.60 -14.37 2.41
C LEU A 201 -0.48 -15.42 2.16
N ASP A 202 -0.68 -16.40 3.05
CA ASP A 202 -1.75 -17.39 2.92
C ASP A 202 -3.13 -16.73 2.81
N VAL A 203 -3.39 -15.74 3.68
CA VAL A 203 -4.63 -14.96 3.65
C VAL A 203 -4.74 -14.15 2.36
N PHE A 204 -3.66 -13.52 1.91
CA PHE A 204 -3.67 -12.73 0.67
C PHE A 204 -3.88 -13.59 -0.57
N TRP A 205 -3.30 -14.79 -0.64
CA TRP A 205 -3.51 -15.72 -1.75
C TRP A 205 -4.96 -16.20 -1.83
N GLN A 206 -5.59 -16.50 -0.68
CA GLN A 206 -7.02 -16.82 -0.65
C GLN A 206 -7.87 -15.66 -1.18
N CYS A 207 -7.53 -14.41 -0.81
CA CYS A 207 -8.21 -13.22 -1.34
C CYS A 207 -7.97 -13.05 -2.85
N TYR A 208 -6.77 -13.39 -3.34
CA TYR A 208 -6.39 -13.28 -4.74
C TYR A 208 -7.22 -14.24 -5.61
N ASP A 209 -7.42 -15.46 -5.14
CA ASP A 209 -8.22 -16.45 -5.84
C ASP A 209 -9.69 -16.06 -5.98
N ILE A 210 -10.23 -15.31 -5.03
CA ILE A 210 -11.58 -14.75 -5.13
C ILE A 210 -11.60 -13.58 -6.13
N LEU A 211 -10.60 -12.69 -6.04
CA LEU A 211 -10.56 -11.47 -6.85
C LEU A 211 -10.23 -11.70 -8.32
N LYS A 212 -9.53 -12.78 -8.69
CA LYS A 212 -9.24 -13.08 -10.10
C LYS A 212 -10.51 -13.32 -10.93
N GLU A 213 -11.61 -13.69 -10.28
CA GLU A 213 -12.92 -13.94 -10.90
C GLU A 213 -13.85 -12.72 -10.80
N GLN A 214 -13.54 -11.75 -9.95
CA GLN A 214 -14.37 -10.57 -9.69
C GLN A 214 -13.83 -9.31 -10.39
N LYS A 215 -14.73 -8.40 -10.79
CA LYS A 215 -14.39 -7.14 -11.46
C LYS A 215 -14.18 -5.96 -10.49
N ASN A 216 -13.50 -6.18 -9.36
CA ASN A 216 -13.18 -5.11 -8.41
C ASN A 216 -11.70 -4.70 -8.53
N LEU A 217 -11.43 -3.73 -9.41
CA LEU A 217 -10.07 -3.29 -9.71
C LEU A 217 -9.37 -2.70 -8.48
N TYR A 218 -10.09 -1.90 -7.67
CA TYR A 218 -9.54 -1.28 -6.47
C TYR A 218 -8.99 -2.33 -5.49
N MET A 219 -9.81 -3.33 -5.14
CA MET A 219 -9.41 -4.39 -4.23
C MET A 219 -8.27 -5.24 -4.80
N TYR A 220 -8.29 -5.50 -6.12
CA TYR A 220 -7.23 -6.23 -6.80
C TYR A 220 -5.87 -5.51 -6.69
N VAL A 221 -5.82 -4.20 -7.00
CA VAL A 221 -4.59 -3.42 -6.89
C VAL A 221 -4.13 -3.29 -5.43
N SER A 222 -5.05 -3.07 -4.50
CA SER A 222 -4.74 -3.03 -3.07
C SER A 222 -4.14 -4.34 -2.57
N LEU A 223 -4.64 -5.47 -3.04
CA LEU A 223 -4.12 -6.80 -2.69
C LEU A 223 -2.72 -7.03 -3.26
N LEU A 224 -2.48 -6.67 -4.54
CA LEU A 224 -1.15 -6.74 -5.13
C LEU A 224 -0.14 -5.87 -4.37
N PHE A 225 -0.56 -4.67 -3.95
CA PHE A 225 0.25 -3.82 -3.08
C PHE A 225 0.54 -4.50 -1.74
N ALA A 226 -0.47 -5.10 -1.10
CA ALA A 226 -0.34 -5.84 0.16
C ALA A 226 0.63 -7.03 0.04
N MET A 227 0.51 -7.84 -1.00
CA MET A 227 1.45 -8.94 -1.27
C MET A 227 2.86 -8.42 -1.52
N GLY A 228 2.98 -7.35 -2.32
CA GLY A 228 4.26 -6.73 -2.63
C GLY A 228 4.99 -6.18 -1.41
N ILE A 229 4.28 -5.53 -0.48
CA ILE A 229 4.87 -5.11 0.79
C ILE A 229 5.27 -6.30 1.66
N THR A 230 4.48 -7.37 1.69
CA THR A 230 4.74 -8.55 2.52
C THR A 230 5.96 -9.33 2.05
N TYR A 231 6.08 -9.62 0.75
CA TYR A 231 7.26 -10.28 0.19
C TYR A 231 8.53 -9.43 0.39
N ALA A 232 8.44 -8.12 0.21
CA ALA A 232 9.58 -7.24 0.45
C ALA A 232 9.99 -7.21 1.94
N ASP A 233 9.03 -7.20 2.87
CA ASP A 233 9.31 -7.19 4.31
C ASP A 233 9.73 -8.58 4.84
N SER A 234 9.36 -9.68 4.17
CA SER A 234 9.83 -11.04 4.48
C SER A 234 11.27 -11.32 4.04
N GLY A 235 11.85 -10.45 3.19
CA GLY A 235 13.20 -10.57 2.65
C GLY A 235 13.26 -11.02 1.18
N GLU A 236 12.12 -11.37 0.58
CA GLU A 236 11.98 -11.72 -0.84
C GLU A 236 11.79 -10.46 -1.70
N VAL A 237 12.81 -9.60 -1.70
CA VAL A 237 12.74 -8.24 -2.28
C VAL A 237 12.39 -8.24 -3.77
N ASP A 238 12.88 -9.20 -4.55
CA ASP A 238 12.60 -9.28 -5.99
C ASP A 238 11.13 -9.60 -6.28
N LEU A 239 10.55 -10.54 -5.53
CA LEU A 239 9.12 -10.86 -5.61
C LEU A 239 8.28 -9.68 -5.12
N GLY A 240 8.67 -9.04 -4.03
CA GLY A 240 8.02 -7.82 -3.55
C GLY A 240 8.00 -6.72 -4.62
N ARG A 241 9.13 -6.47 -5.28
CA ARG A 241 9.24 -5.52 -6.39
C ARG A 241 8.36 -5.92 -7.57
N MET A 242 8.31 -7.20 -7.94
CA MET A 242 7.48 -7.70 -9.02
C MET A 242 6.00 -7.38 -8.77
N TYR A 243 5.46 -7.72 -7.59
CA TYR A 243 4.06 -7.45 -7.23
C TYR A 243 3.75 -5.95 -7.15
N LEU A 244 4.66 -5.14 -6.58
CA LEU A 244 4.50 -3.69 -6.54
C LEU A 244 4.53 -3.06 -7.93
N THR A 245 5.35 -3.59 -8.85
CA THR A 245 5.39 -3.14 -10.25
C THR A 245 4.09 -3.50 -10.98
N LEU A 246 3.53 -4.69 -10.71
CA LEU A 246 2.23 -5.09 -11.25
C LEU A 246 1.11 -4.19 -10.72
N ALA A 247 1.11 -3.88 -9.42
CA ALA A 247 0.19 -2.92 -8.82
C ALA A 247 0.34 -1.52 -9.48
N LYS A 248 1.57 -1.04 -9.68
CA LYS A 248 1.84 0.26 -10.32
C LYS A 248 1.33 0.34 -11.76
N ARG A 249 1.41 -0.74 -12.52
CA ARG A 249 0.88 -0.80 -13.90
C ARG A 249 -0.65 -0.85 -13.96
N SER A 250 -1.28 -1.27 -12.88
CA SER A 250 -2.72 -1.52 -12.80
C SER A 250 -3.48 -0.36 -12.15
N VAL A 251 -2.79 0.49 -11.38
CA VAL A 251 -3.39 1.64 -10.69
C VAL A 251 -3.54 2.83 -11.64
N ASP A 252 -4.70 3.48 -11.61
CA ASP A 252 -4.89 4.80 -12.23
C ASP A 252 -4.56 5.91 -11.21
N PRO A 253 -3.44 6.63 -11.37
CA PRO A 253 -3.02 7.67 -10.41
C PRO A 253 -3.98 8.87 -10.36
N ALA A 254 -4.83 9.06 -11.36
CA ALA A 254 -5.80 10.16 -11.39
C ALA A 254 -7.05 9.88 -10.54
N ASN A 255 -7.40 8.62 -10.34
CA ASN A 255 -8.56 8.18 -9.57
C ASN A 255 -8.15 7.57 -8.20
N LEU A 256 -7.06 6.81 -8.14
CA LEU A 256 -6.58 6.10 -6.96
C LEU A 256 -5.28 6.73 -6.42
N ARG A 257 -5.35 8.03 -6.10
CA ARG A 257 -4.15 8.84 -5.79
C ARG A 257 -3.42 8.33 -4.55
N TYR A 258 -4.14 8.05 -3.46
CA TYR A 258 -3.56 7.54 -2.23
C TYR A 258 -2.82 6.22 -2.46
N LEU A 259 -3.47 5.25 -3.10
CA LEU A 259 -2.87 3.96 -3.42
C LEU A 259 -1.67 4.09 -4.38
N ALA A 260 -1.79 4.90 -5.43
CA ALA A 260 -0.70 5.13 -6.39
C ALA A 260 0.53 5.74 -5.71
N ARG A 261 0.35 6.78 -4.87
CA ARG A 261 1.44 7.36 -4.08
C ARG A 261 2.06 6.32 -3.14
N SER A 262 1.25 5.52 -2.47
CA SER A 262 1.74 4.49 -1.54
C SER A 262 2.58 3.42 -2.25
N ILE A 263 2.18 3.02 -3.45
CA ILE A 263 2.95 2.11 -4.32
C ILE A 263 4.27 2.78 -4.73
N ASP A 264 4.24 4.03 -5.17
CA ASP A 264 5.44 4.78 -5.58
C ASP A 264 6.43 4.95 -4.44
N ASP A 265 5.95 5.33 -3.25
CA ASP A 265 6.79 5.48 -2.06
C ASP A 265 7.44 4.15 -1.67
N ARG A 266 6.70 3.04 -1.76
CA ARG A 266 7.26 1.71 -1.48
C ARG A 266 8.27 1.29 -2.54
N LEU A 267 7.96 1.44 -3.82
CA LEU A 267 8.89 1.16 -4.91
C LEU A 267 10.14 2.02 -4.83
N LYS A 268 10.02 3.29 -4.45
CA LYS A 268 11.15 4.18 -4.20
C LYS A 268 11.99 3.72 -3.01
N ARG A 269 11.39 3.25 -1.92
CA ARG A 269 12.15 2.66 -0.79
C ARG A 269 12.90 1.38 -1.19
N LEU A 270 12.30 0.55 -2.04
CA LEU A 270 12.94 -0.64 -2.58
C LEU A 270 13.97 -0.33 -3.68
N GLY A 271 13.77 0.75 -4.42
CA GLY A 271 14.56 1.20 -5.56
C GLY A 271 15.37 2.46 -5.30
N ALA A 272 15.63 2.81 -4.04
CA ALA A 272 16.49 3.93 -3.65
C ALA A 272 17.95 3.60 -3.98
N MET A 273 18.24 3.52 -5.29
CA MET A 273 19.51 3.63 -6.00
C MET A 273 19.37 3.54 -7.55
N GLU A 274 18.19 3.44 -8.17
CA GLU A 274 18.14 3.41 -9.65
C GLU A 274 18.64 4.74 -10.27
N ASP A 275 18.29 5.88 -9.67
CA ASP A 275 18.79 7.23 -10.02
C ASP A 275 20.14 7.58 -9.39
N SER A 276 20.74 6.69 -8.60
CA SER A 276 22.11 6.90 -8.12
C SER A 276 23.08 6.67 -9.28
N GLU A 277 23.92 7.67 -9.59
CA GLU A 277 25.06 7.48 -10.47
C GLU A 277 26.03 6.42 -9.94
N TYR A 278 25.93 6.07 -8.65
CA TYR A 278 26.81 5.15 -7.93
C TYR A 278 26.19 3.75 -7.76
N ASP A 279 27.01 2.73 -7.93
CA ASP A 279 26.72 1.31 -7.68
C ASP A 279 26.69 0.96 -6.19
N ILE A 280 27.54 1.62 -5.38
CA ILE A 280 27.62 1.45 -3.93
C ILE A 280 27.75 2.84 -3.29
N VAL A 281 26.93 3.12 -2.28
CA VAL A 281 27.07 4.29 -1.40
C VAL A 281 27.42 3.80 0.01
N PHE A 282 28.48 4.36 0.57
CA PHE A 282 28.93 4.08 1.92
C PHE A 282 28.90 5.36 2.75
N ASP A 283 28.10 5.38 3.81
CA ASP A 283 28.07 6.45 4.79
C ASP A 283 29.00 6.10 5.95
N SER A 284 30.09 6.86 6.07
CA SER A 284 31.11 6.63 7.08
C SER A 284 30.70 7.02 8.50
N SER A 285 29.68 7.87 8.66
CA SER A 285 29.19 8.34 9.96
C SER A 285 28.27 7.30 10.62
N THR A 286 27.43 6.66 9.82
CA THR A 286 26.47 5.65 10.27
C THR A 286 26.93 4.21 10.02
N ASN A 287 28.05 4.02 9.32
CA ASN A 287 28.52 2.73 8.83
C ASN A 287 27.47 1.98 7.99
N THR A 288 26.62 2.73 7.28
CA THR A 288 25.58 2.14 6.43
C THR A 288 26.07 1.97 5.00
N VAL A 289 25.74 0.82 4.43
CA VAL A 289 26.10 0.45 3.05
C VAL A 289 24.81 0.30 2.27
N MET A 290 24.75 0.93 1.12
CA MET A 290 23.65 0.82 0.18
C MET A 290 24.21 0.35 -1.16
N GLU A 291 23.63 -0.71 -1.73
CA GLU A 291 24.00 -1.24 -3.05
C GLU A 291 22.86 -1.05 -4.04
N LYS A 292 23.22 -0.80 -5.30
CA LYS A 292 22.27 -0.32 -6.31
C LYS A 292 21.07 -1.21 -6.58
N LYS A 293 21.24 -2.53 -6.54
CA LYS A 293 20.16 -3.49 -6.80
C LYS A 293 19.55 -4.06 -5.52
N LYS A 294 20.36 -4.23 -4.47
CA LYS A 294 19.99 -4.88 -3.20
C LYS A 294 19.47 -3.90 -2.16
N GLY A 295 19.69 -2.60 -2.33
CA GLY A 295 19.34 -1.59 -1.33
C GLY A 295 20.26 -1.64 -0.12
N LYS A 296 19.70 -1.44 1.09
CA LYS A 296 20.48 -1.40 2.32
C LYS A 296 21.10 -2.76 2.65
N VAL A 297 22.42 -2.81 2.76
CA VAL A 297 23.18 -3.97 3.20
C VAL A 297 23.50 -3.82 4.68
N ASP A 298 22.84 -4.62 5.51
CA ASP A 298 23.04 -4.59 6.97
C ASP A 298 24.15 -5.55 7.42
N PHE A 299 25.22 -4.99 7.97
CA PHE A 299 26.36 -5.73 8.51
C PHE A 299 26.16 -6.19 9.96
N LYS A 300 25.15 -5.67 10.67
CA LYS A 300 24.92 -5.95 12.10
C LYS A 300 26.24 -5.85 12.90
N ASN A 301 26.61 -6.91 13.62
CA ASN A 301 27.85 -6.98 14.41
C ASN A 301 29.04 -7.60 13.64
N GLN A 302 29.00 -7.65 12.30
CA GLN A 302 30.05 -8.25 11.47
C GLN A 302 31.14 -7.24 11.08
N PHE A 303 31.79 -6.64 12.07
CA PHE A 303 32.76 -5.54 11.91
C PHE A 303 33.89 -5.85 10.93
N ILE A 304 34.41 -7.09 10.93
CA ILE A 304 35.48 -7.50 10.02
C ILE A 304 35.06 -7.43 8.55
N LEU A 305 33.81 -7.77 8.22
CA LEU A 305 33.32 -7.68 6.84
C LEU A 305 33.15 -6.22 6.42
N LEU A 306 32.67 -5.38 7.33
CA LEU A 306 32.52 -3.95 7.11
C LEU A 306 33.88 -3.27 6.92
N ASP A 307 34.87 -3.59 7.77
CA ASP A 307 36.23 -3.06 7.68
C ASP A 307 36.91 -3.49 6.38
N MET A 308 36.72 -4.74 5.98
CA MET A 308 37.22 -5.26 4.72
C MET A 308 36.56 -4.56 3.52
N LEU A 309 35.24 -4.34 3.56
CA LEU A 309 34.55 -3.56 2.53
C LEU A 309 35.06 -2.12 2.48
N ARG A 310 35.19 -1.47 3.64
CA ARG A 310 35.66 -0.08 3.76
C ARG A 310 37.04 0.09 3.14
N LEU A 311 37.93 -0.87 3.34
CA LEU A 311 39.25 -0.89 2.72
C LEU A 311 39.16 -0.90 1.18
N PHE A 312 38.30 -1.77 0.62
CA PHE A 312 38.08 -1.85 -0.82
C PHE A 312 37.42 -0.61 -1.43
N LEU A 313 36.45 0.00 -0.72
CA LEU A 313 35.71 1.16 -1.20
C LEU A 313 36.57 2.44 -1.21
N LYS A 314 37.58 2.54 -0.33
CA LYS A 314 38.48 3.70 -0.30
C LYS A 314 39.29 3.86 -1.59
N ASN A 315 39.77 2.74 -2.15
CA ASN A 315 40.63 2.76 -3.33
C ASN A 315 40.18 1.72 -4.38
N PRO A 316 39.11 1.99 -5.15
CA PRO A 316 38.65 1.11 -6.22
C PRO A 316 39.77 0.84 -7.25
N GLY A 317 39.97 -0.44 -7.59
CA GLY A 317 41.02 -0.88 -8.51
C GLY A 317 42.39 -1.18 -7.86
N GLU A 318 42.63 -0.77 -6.62
CA GLU A 318 43.86 -1.11 -5.90
C GLU A 318 43.86 -2.59 -5.50
N VAL A 319 44.96 -3.30 -5.78
CA VAL A 319 45.15 -4.69 -5.37
C VAL A 319 45.72 -4.73 -3.97
N TYR A 320 44.92 -5.21 -3.02
CA TYR A 320 45.39 -5.53 -1.68
C TYR A 320 45.94 -6.93 -1.62
N THR A 321 47.21 -7.06 -1.27
CA THR A 321 47.83 -8.37 -1.02
C THR A 321 47.23 -9.01 0.22
N LYS A 322 47.35 -10.34 0.34
CA LYS A 322 46.84 -11.08 1.50
C LYS A 322 47.45 -10.58 2.81
N GLU A 323 48.74 -10.27 2.78
CA GLU A 323 49.51 -9.68 3.88
C GLU A 323 48.87 -8.35 4.31
N ALA A 324 48.66 -7.44 3.36
CA ALA A 324 48.08 -6.12 3.61
C ALA A 324 46.64 -6.21 4.13
N LEU A 325 45.84 -7.16 3.65
CA LEU A 325 44.48 -7.40 4.17
C LEU A 325 44.53 -7.82 5.65
N VAL A 326 45.48 -8.69 6.02
CA VAL A 326 45.62 -9.20 7.39
C VAL A 326 46.08 -8.11 8.35
N GLU A 327 47.10 -7.35 7.98
CA GLU A 327 47.60 -6.25 8.79
C GLU A 327 46.54 -5.14 8.98
N ARG A 328 45.82 -4.76 7.92
CA ARG A 328 44.88 -3.63 8.00
C ARG A 328 43.55 -3.99 8.64
N VAL A 329 43.01 -5.19 8.38
CA VAL A 329 41.69 -5.60 8.88
C VAL A 329 41.78 -6.33 10.21
N TRP A 330 42.73 -7.25 10.37
CA TRP A 330 42.87 -8.05 11.60
C TRP A 330 43.94 -7.52 12.55
N LYS A 331 44.83 -6.60 12.11
CA LYS A 331 45.93 -6.06 12.92
C LYS A 331 46.84 -7.16 13.47
N GLN A 332 47.13 -8.14 12.62
CA GLN A 332 47.95 -9.33 12.92
C GLN A 332 49.10 -9.42 11.92
N GLU A 333 50.20 -10.07 12.31
CA GLU A 333 51.24 -10.48 11.36
C GLU A 333 50.71 -11.60 10.46
N TYR A 334 51.11 -11.55 9.19
CA TYR A 334 50.62 -12.50 8.20
C TYR A 334 51.29 -13.86 8.33
N ASP A 335 50.48 -14.85 8.72
CA ASP A 335 50.80 -16.27 8.64
C ASP A 335 49.92 -16.96 7.56
N PRO A 336 50.51 -17.43 6.44
CA PRO A 336 49.77 -18.13 5.38
C PRO A 336 48.96 -19.33 5.87
N ALA A 337 49.44 -20.08 6.87
CA ALA A 337 48.80 -21.32 7.32
C ALA A 337 47.43 -21.07 7.96
N VAL A 338 47.26 -19.92 8.61
CA VAL A 338 46.02 -19.52 9.30
C VAL A 338 45.19 -18.56 8.46
N HIS A 339 45.85 -17.58 7.83
CA HIS A 339 45.16 -16.43 7.27
C HIS A 339 44.61 -16.65 5.87
N ASP A 340 45.17 -17.55 5.07
CA ASP A 340 44.68 -17.81 3.71
C ASP A 340 43.21 -18.23 3.70
N ASN A 341 42.85 -19.18 4.57
CA ASN A 341 41.48 -19.63 4.73
C ASN A 341 40.58 -18.53 5.32
N LYS A 342 41.09 -17.77 6.30
CA LYS A 342 40.37 -16.67 6.94
C LYS A 342 40.00 -15.57 5.94
N ILE A 343 40.92 -15.19 5.06
CA ILE A 343 40.69 -14.22 3.99
C ILE A 343 39.66 -14.79 3.02
N TYR A 344 39.83 -16.02 2.55
CA TYR A 344 38.91 -16.64 1.60
C TYR A 344 37.47 -16.70 2.12
N VAL A 345 37.27 -17.16 3.36
CA VAL A 345 35.94 -17.23 3.98
C VAL A 345 35.34 -15.84 4.18
N THR A 346 36.15 -14.86 4.56
CA THR A 346 35.71 -13.45 4.73
C THR A 346 35.27 -12.85 3.40
N ILE A 347 36.06 -12.99 2.34
CA ILE A 347 35.72 -12.51 0.99
C ILE A 347 34.46 -13.21 0.47
N LYS A 348 34.34 -14.52 0.68
CA LYS A 348 33.14 -15.29 0.30
C LYS A 348 31.88 -14.76 0.98
N ARG A 349 31.95 -14.48 2.29
CA ARG A 349 30.84 -13.89 3.05
C ARG A 349 30.54 -12.47 2.58
N LEU A 350 31.57 -11.65 2.38
CA LEU A 350 31.41 -10.28 1.93
C LEU A 350 30.72 -10.22 0.56
N ARG A 351 31.14 -11.06 -0.39
CA ARG A 351 30.49 -11.18 -1.70
C ARG A 351 29.01 -11.55 -1.60
N LYS A 352 28.64 -12.52 -0.76
CA LYS A 352 27.21 -12.85 -0.54
C LYS A 352 26.39 -11.64 -0.10
N MET A 353 27.00 -10.74 0.67
CA MET A 353 26.33 -9.54 1.18
C MET A 353 26.20 -8.47 0.10
N ILE A 354 27.29 -8.14 -0.59
CA ILE A 354 27.33 -6.95 -1.47
C ILE A 354 27.12 -7.25 -2.95
N GLU A 355 27.38 -8.46 -3.43
CA GLU A 355 27.26 -8.75 -4.87
C GLU A 355 25.78 -8.89 -5.25
N PRO A 356 25.34 -8.31 -6.38
CA PRO A 356 23.97 -8.46 -6.87
C PRO A 356 23.66 -9.91 -7.23
N ASP A 357 24.64 -10.59 -7.83
CA ASP A 357 24.64 -12.02 -8.12
C ASP A 357 25.92 -12.61 -7.53
N TYR A 358 25.77 -13.60 -6.65
CA TYR A 358 26.90 -14.22 -5.96
C TYR A 358 27.76 -15.08 -6.89
N ASP A 359 27.16 -15.75 -7.87
CA ASP A 359 27.87 -16.64 -8.81
C ASP A 359 28.55 -15.84 -9.92
N LYS A 360 28.10 -14.60 -10.15
CA LYS A 360 28.67 -13.64 -11.12
C LYS A 360 29.08 -12.34 -10.41
N PRO A 361 30.18 -12.34 -9.64
CA PRO A 361 30.59 -11.18 -8.86
C PRO A 361 30.90 -9.98 -9.78
N LYS A 362 30.32 -8.83 -9.44
CA LYS A 362 30.48 -7.54 -10.11
C LYS A 362 31.55 -6.67 -9.44
N TYR A 363 31.69 -6.77 -8.12
CA TYR A 363 32.45 -5.83 -7.30
C TYR A 363 33.83 -6.33 -6.89
N ILE A 364 33.95 -7.44 -6.18
CA ILE A 364 35.24 -7.91 -5.65
C ILE A 364 35.80 -8.98 -6.58
N TYR A 365 37.03 -8.80 -7.05
CA TYR A 365 37.74 -9.76 -7.92
C TYR A 365 39.02 -10.28 -7.26
N ARG A 366 39.45 -11.47 -7.71
CA ARG A 366 40.70 -12.10 -7.28
C ARG A 366 41.85 -11.64 -8.18
N ALA A 367 42.99 -11.30 -7.58
CA ALA A 367 44.26 -11.04 -8.25
C ALA A 367 45.29 -12.14 -7.93
N LYS A 368 46.48 -12.08 -8.54
CA LYS A 368 47.55 -13.09 -8.36
C LYS A 368 47.88 -13.34 -6.87
N ASN A 369 48.04 -12.28 -6.08
CA ASN A 369 48.43 -12.34 -4.67
C ASN A 369 47.41 -11.68 -3.72
N GLY A 370 46.15 -11.55 -4.11
CA GLY A 370 45.21 -10.76 -3.31
C GLY A 370 43.84 -10.55 -3.94
N TYR A 371 43.18 -9.46 -3.54
CA TYR A 371 41.84 -9.08 -3.98
C TYR A 371 41.77 -7.58 -4.24
N TYR A 372 40.82 -7.18 -5.08
CA TYR A 372 40.58 -5.78 -5.40
C TYR A 372 39.10 -5.53 -5.70
N LEU A 373 38.68 -4.27 -5.54
CA LEU A 373 37.39 -3.81 -6.03
C LEU A 373 37.49 -3.44 -7.51
N ASN A 374 36.49 -3.79 -8.29
CA ASN A 374 36.35 -3.40 -9.69
C ASN A 374 36.53 -1.89 -9.86
N LYS A 375 37.49 -1.48 -10.71
CA LYS A 375 37.70 -0.06 -11.05
C LYS A 375 36.44 0.60 -11.64
N ASN A 376 35.60 -0.17 -12.32
CA ASN A 376 34.39 0.34 -12.97
C ASN A 376 33.20 0.44 -12.02
N ALA A 377 33.32 -0.03 -10.77
CA ALA A 377 32.29 0.16 -9.78
C ALA A 377 32.27 1.63 -9.36
N ARG A 378 31.14 2.29 -9.57
CA ARG A 378 30.97 3.70 -9.18
C ARG A 378 30.65 3.74 -7.69
N VAL A 379 31.58 4.22 -6.88
CA VAL A 379 31.42 4.25 -5.42
C VAL A 379 31.32 5.69 -4.93
N LEU A 380 30.30 5.96 -4.11
CA LEU A 380 30.25 7.18 -3.31
C LEU A 380 30.67 6.83 -1.89
N PHE A 381 31.76 7.43 -1.43
CA PHE A 381 32.23 7.31 -0.06
C PHE A 381 31.95 8.65 0.63
N ASP A 382 30.84 8.74 1.36
CA ASP A 382 30.43 9.99 2.00
C ASP A 382 31.26 10.22 3.26
N ASN A 383 32.19 11.17 3.14
CA ASN A 383 32.97 11.70 4.24
C ASN A 383 32.37 13.07 4.58
N HIS A 384 31.56 13.16 5.62
CA HIS A 384 31.26 14.44 6.25
C HIS A 384 32.51 14.93 7.01
N ASN A 385 33.48 15.41 6.25
CA ASN A 385 34.57 16.29 6.67
C ASN A 385 34.68 17.40 5.62
N ASN A 386 33.69 18.30 5.63
CA ASN A 386 33.76 19.62 4.99
C ASN A 386 32.88 20.58 5.81
N ALA A 387 33.34 20.88 7.01
CA ALA A 387 33.29 22.17 7.73
C ALA A 387 33.86 21.97 9.13
#